data_AF-A0A836BGA4-F1
#
_entry.id   AF-A0A836BGA4-F1
#
_cell.length_a   1.000
_cell.length_b   1.000
_cell.length_c   1.000
_cell.angle_alpha   90.00
_cell.angle_beta   90.00
_cell.angle_gamma   90.00
#
_symmetry.space_group_name_H-M   'P 1'
#
loop_
_entity.id
_entity.type
_entity.pdbx_description
1 polymer ?
#
loop_
_entity_poly.entity_id
_entity_poly.type
_entity_poly.pdbx_seq_one_letter_code
_entity_poly.pdbx_strand_id
1 'polypeptide(L)'
;MKKEYVIRSIDAAPDGSPFVVVSLSSAKEVKEGISPQSQLGPKVMGFTNMNDMMKDLNKMFGGMGGMASGVTSIRLDMHEYKQMNLSVGDKVFLELTKAESLGV
;
A
#
# COMPACT_ATOMS: atom_id res chain seq x y z
N MET A 1 -2.46 16.28 13.26
CA MET A 1 -2.75 16.48 11.81
C MET A 1 -3.70 15.38 11.35
N LYS A 2 -4.78 15.71 10.66
CA LYS A 2 -5.80 14.76 10.18
C LYS A 2 -5.68 14.56 8.66
N LYS A 3 -5.59 13.32 8.20
CA LYS A 3 -5.50 12.96 6.77
C LYS A 3 -6.53 11.88 6.42
N GLU A 4 -7.06 11.93 5.20
CA GLU A 4 -8.03 10.97 4.68
C GLU A 4 -7.34 9.83 3.92
N TYR A 5 -7.76 8.60 4.22
CA TYR A 5 -7.27 7.37 3.62
C TYR A 5 -8.43 6.44 3.23
N VAL A 6 -8.14 5.47 2.38
CA VAL A 6 -9.04 4.36 2.05
C VAL A 6 -8.38 3.05 2.46
N ILE A 7 -9.14 2.15 3.08
CA ILE A 7 -8.66 0.81 3.42
C ILE A 7 -8.51 -0.02 2.14
N ARG A 8 -7.29 -0.48 1.87
CA ARG A 8 -6.95 -1.28 0.69
C ARG A 8 -6.98 -2.79 0.99
N SER A 9 -6.42 -3.21 2.12
CA SER A 9 -6.41 -4.61 2.54
C SER A 9 -6.44 -4.72 4.06
N ILE A 10 -6.96 -5.84 4.54
CA ILE A 10 -6.95 -6.25 5.95
C ILE A 10 -6.48 -7.70 5.95
N ASP A 11 -5.27 -7.91 6.42
CA ASP A 11 -4.59 -9.19 6.36
C ASP A 11 -4.41 -9.73 7.79
N ALA A 12 -4.78 -11.00 8.02
CA ALA A 12 -4.55 -11.65 9.30
C ALA A 12 -3.06 -11.89 9.53
N ALA A 13 -2.65 -11.93 10.80
CA ALA A 13 -1.29 -12.27 11.17
C ALA A 13 -0.86 -13.63 10.56
N PRO A 14 0.27 -13.69 9.82
CA PRO A 14 0.71 -14.93 9.17
C PRO A 14 1.15 -16.00 10.16
N ASP A 15 1.49 -15.59 11.38
CA ASP A 15 1.90 -16.41 12.51
C ASP A 15 0.72 -16.80 13.41
N GLY A 16 -0.51 -16.43 13.07
CA GLY A 16 -1.72 -16.75 13.85
C GLY A 16 -1.89 -15.94 15.13
N SER A 17 -1.01 -14.96 15.37
CA SER A 17 -1.15 -14.00 16.46
C SER A 17 -2.45 -13.20 16.32
N PRO A 18 -3.06 -12.74 17.43
CA PRO A 18 -4.37 -12.10 17.40
C PRO A 18 -4.31 -10.62 16.94
N PHE A 19 -3.69 -10.36 15.78
CA PHE A 19 -3.66 -9.04 15.15
C PHE A 19 -4.00 -9.11 13.66
N VAL A 20 -4.42 -7.98 13.11
CA VAL A 20 -4.48 -7.74 11.65
C VAL A 20 -3.52 -6.64 11.25
N VAL A 21 -3.11 -6.69 10.00
CA VAL A 21 -2.40 -5.62 9.32
C VAL A 21 -3.39 -4.94 8.38
N VAL A 22 -3.63 -3.65 8.62
CA VAL A 22 -4.50 -2.82 7.78
C VAL A 22 -3.65 -1.94 6.89
N SER A 23 -3.81 -2.10 5.58
CA SER A 23 -3.14 -1.29 4.56
C SER A 23 -4.03 -0.15 4.12
N LEU A 24 -3.54 1.08 4.22
CA LEU A 24 -4.22 2.32 3.89
C LEU A 24 -3.56 2.97 2.68
N SER A 25 -4.34 3.42 1.71
CA SER A 25 -3.86 4.26 0.59
C SER A 25 -4.42 5.67 0.72
N SER A 26 -3.64 6.67 0.29
CA SER A 26 -4.13 8.05 0.30
C SER A 26 -5.25 8.22 -0.74
N ALA A 27 -6.26 9.04 -0.46
CA ALA A 27 -7.34 9.29 -1.41
C ALA A 27 -6.86 9.91 -2.74
N LYS A 28 -5.65 10.50 -2.75
CA LYS A 28 -4.99 11.02 -3.96
C LYS A 28 -4.45 9.88 -4.83
N GLU A 29 -3.80 8.89 -4.22
CA GLU A 29 -3.29 7.71 -4.92
C GLU A 29 -4.40 6.78 -5.43
N VAL A 30 -5.56 6.71 -4.76
CA VAL A 30 -6.70 5.95 -5.30
C VAL A 30 -7.19 6.54 -6.62
N LYS A 31 -7.09 7.87 -6.80
CA LYS A 31 -7.46 8.55 -8.05
C LYS A 31 -6.39 8.40 -9.13
N GLU A 32 -5.11 8.41 -8.76
CA GLU A 32 -3.99 8.18 -9.70
C GLU A 32 -3.78 6.68 -10.02
N GLY A 33 -4.28 5.80 -9.16
CA GLY A 33 -4.29 4.33 -9.30
C GLY A 33 -5.37 3.79 -10.23
N ILE A 34 -6.24 4.65 -10.78
CA ILE A 34 -7.01 4.35 -12.00
C ILE A 34 -6.18 4.77 -13.21
N SER A 35 -4.95 4.28 -13.29
CA SER A 35 -4.33 4.07 -14.59
C SER A 35 -4.83 2.70 -15.04
N PRO A 36 -5.68 2.60 -16.07
CA PRO A 36 -5.92 1.32 -16.68
C PRO A 36 -4.61 0.92 -17.34
N GLN A 37 -3.76 0.15 -16.66
CA GLN A 37 -2.82 -0.71 -17.37
C GLN A 37 -3.61 -1.87 -17.96
N SER A 38 -4.50 -1.54 -18.88
CA SER A 38 -5.08 -2.48 -19.80
C SER A 38 -5.02 -1.83 -21.17
N GLN A 39 -3.92 -2.10 -21.88
CA GLN A 39 -3.91 -2.05 -23.34
C GLN A 39 -3.11 -3.24 -23.85
N LEU A 40 -3.88 -4.23 -24.31
CA LEU A 40 -3.54 -5.15 -25.37
C LEU A 40 -2.59 -4.52 -26.41
N GLY A 41 -1.49 -5.21 -26.70
CA GLY A 41 -0.65 -4.93 -27.85
C GLY A 41 0.70 -5.61 -27.76
N PRO A 42 0.99 -6.68 -28.52
CA PRO A 42 2.35 -7.12 -28.74
C PRO A 42 3.01 -6.09 -29.65
N LYS A 43 3.51 -5.00 -29.08
CA LYS A 43 4.30 -4.01 -29.81
C LYS A 43 5.68 -3.90 -29.19
N VAL A 44 6.47 -4.94 -29.46
CA VAL A 44 7.93 -4.90 -29.32
C VAL A 44 8.57 -5.46 -30.58
N MET A 45 8.28 -4.82 -31.71
CA MET A 45 9.28 -4.75 -32.76
C MET A 45 10.40 -3.85 -32.22
N GLY A 46 11.40 -4.45 -31.56
CA GLY A 46 12.53 -3.64 -31.06
C GLY A 46 13.46 -4.21 -29.98
N PHE A 47 13.26 -5.41 -29.43
CA PHE A 47 14.27 -5.98 -28.53
C PHE A 47 15.19 -6.93 -29.30
N THR A 48 16.31 -6.39 -29.79
CA THR A 48 17.33 -7.17 -30.50
C THR A 48 18.31 -7.88 -29.54
N ASN A 49 18.22 -7.70 -28.21
CA ASN A 49 19.14 -8.33 -27.26
C ASN A 49 18.51 -8.68 -25.89
N MET A 50 18.71 -9.92 -25.44
CA MET A 50 18.31 -10.43 -24.12
C MET A 50 18.96 -9.66 -22.95
N ASN A 51 20.12 -9.03 -23.19
CA ASN A 51 20.85 -8.23 -22.20
C ASN A 51 20.17 -6.87 -21.88
N ASP A 52 19.49 -6.26 -22.86
CA ASP A 52 18.73 -5.03 -22.63
C ASP A 52 17.39 -5.33 -21.94
N MET A 53 16.78 -6.48 -22.25
CA MET A 53 15.61 -6.96 -21.53
C MET A 53 15.92 -7.19 -20.04
N MET A 54 17.09 -7.77 -19.69
CA MET A 54 17.47 -7.93 -18.28
C MET A 54 17.76 -6.61 -17.57
N LYS A 55 18.27 -5.59 -18.28
CA LYS A 55 18.49 -4.25 -17.72
C LYS A 55 17.18 -3.50 -17.48
N ASP A 56 16.25 -3.55 -18.43
CA ASP A 56 14.91 -2.98 -18.26
C ASP A 56 14.10 -3.77 -17.23
N LEU A 57 14.28 -5.09 -17.15
CA LEU A 57 13.70 -5.89 -16.08
C LEU A 57 14.31 -5.53 -14.73
N ASN A 58 15.62 -5.30 -14.61
CA ASN A 58 16.22 -4.86 -13.35
C ASN A 58 15.87 -3.41 -12.98
N LYS A 59 15.60 -2.53 -13.96
CA LYS A 59 15.01 -1.21 -13.70
C LYS A 59 13.53 -1.30 -13.30
N MET A 60 12.76 -2.17 -13.94
CA MET A 60 11.33 -2.37 -13.65
C MET A 60 11.12 -3.12 -12.34
N PHE A 61 12.00 -4.06 -12.00
CA PHE A 61 11.98 -4.84 -10.77
C PHE A 61 12.71 -4.12 -9.63
N GLY A 62 13.77 -3.37 -9.93
CA GLY A 62 14.45 -2.45 -9.00
C GLY A 62 13.62 -1.21 -8.66
N GLY A 63 12.67 -0.83 -9.51
CA GLY A 63 11.61 0.14 -9.19
C GLY A 63 10.45 -0.46 -8.38
N MET A 64 10.39 -1.78 -8.25
CA MET A 64 9.36 -2.53 -7.51
C MET A 64 9.85 -3.00 -6.12
N GLY A 65 11.12 -2.76 -5.78
CA GLY A 65 11.77 -3.21 -4.55
C GLY A 65 11.89 -2.15 -3.44
N GLY A 66 11.45 -0.92 -3.68
CA GLY A 66 11.39 0.13 -2.67
C GLY A 66 9.95 0.27 -2.19
N MET A 67 9.75 0.13 -0.88
CA MET A 67 8.58 0.61 -0.11
C MET A 67 7.43 1.12 -0.96
N ALA A 68 6.30 0.40 -0.94
CA ALA A 68 5.01 0.84 -1.44
C ALA A 68 4.83 2.36 -1.21
N SER A 69 5.17 3.14 -2.24
CA SER A 69 5.22 4.59 -2.18
C SER A 69 3.77 5.06 -2.13
N GLY A 70 3.23 5.15 -0.91
CA GLY A 70 1.86 5.57 -0.68
C GLY A 70 1.03 4.71 0.30
N VAL A 71 1.47 3.49 0.61
CA VAL A 71 0.68 2.59 1.47
C VAL A 71 1.13 2.69 2.93
N THR A 72 0.27 3.23 3.79
CA THR A 72 0.48 3.24 5.25
C THR A 72 -0.08 1.95 5.83
N SER A 73 0.74 1.16 6.54
CA SER A 73 0.28 -0.08 7.19
C SER A 73 0.21 0.10 8.70
N ILE A 74 -0.88 -0.34 9.32
CA ILE A 74 -1.10 -0.26 10.76
C ILE A 74 -1.42 -1.64 11.29
N ARG A 75 -0.76 -2.03 12.38
CA ARG A 75 -1.09 -3.25 13.12
C ARG A 75 -2.16 -2.91 14.15
N LEU A 76 -3.23 -3.69 14.17
CA LEU A 76 -4.34 -3.55 15.12
C LEU A 76 -4.62 -4.89 15.79
N ASP A 77 -4.88 -4.86 17.08
CA ASP A 77 -5.34 -6.06 17.80
C ASP A 77 -6.73 -6.51 17.30
N MET A 78 -7.00 -7.81 17.38
CA MET A 78 -8.30 -8.39 16.99
C MET A 78 -9.50 -7.78 17.69
N HIS A 79 -9.35 -7.37 18.95
CA HIS A 79 -10.41 -6.71 19.69
C HIS A 79 -10.65 -5.29 19.17
N GLU A 80 -9.59 -4.50 18.96
CA GLU A 80 -9.67 -3.14 18.42
C GLU A 80 -10.29 -3.13 17.02
N TYR A 81 -9.81 -4.03 16.15
CA TYR A 81 -10.33 -4.17 14.78
C TYR A 81 -11.84 -4.44 14.77
N LYS A 82 -12.32 -5.37 15.62
CA LYS A 82 -13.75 -5.70 15.73
C LYS A 82 -14.59 -4.54 16.26
N GLN A 83 -14.06 -3.77 17.21
CA GLN A 83 -14.75 -2.59 17.75
C GLN A 83 -14.88 -1.46 16.73
N MET A 84 -13.86 -1.28 15.89
CA MET A 84 -13.84 -0.22 14.87
C MET A 84 -14.70 -0.57 13.65
N ASN A 85 -15.09 -1.84 13.47
CA ASN A 85 -15.94 -2.32 12.38
C ASN A 85 -15.44 -1.87 10.99
N LEU A 86 -14.13 -1.97 10.78
CA LEU A 86 -13.47 -1.54 9.55
C LEU A 86 -13.62 -2.57 8.43
N SER A 87 -13.85 -2.11 7.21
CA SER A 87 -13.95 -2.92 6.00
C SER A 87 -13.06 -2.40 4.87
N VAL A 88 -12.69 -3.28 3.95
CA VAL A 88 -11.98 -2.88 2.73
C VAL A 88 -12.87 -1.94 1.91
N GLY A 89 -12.30 -0.81 1.47
CA GLY A 89 -13.02 0.25 0.76
C GLY A 89 -13.52 1.37 1.67
N ASP A 90 -13.48 1.20 3.00
CA ASP A 90 -13.89 2.25 3.92
C ASP A 90 -12.96 3.45 3.83
N LYS A 91 -13.57 4.64 3.84
CA LYS A 91 -12.87 5.90 3.97
C LYS A 91 -12.67 6.21 5.44
N VAL A 92 -11.41 6.34 5.85
CA VAL A 92 -11.02 6.57 7.24
C VAL A 92 -10.18 7.83 7.38
N PHE A 93 -10.17 8.41 8.57
CA PHE A 93 -9.30 9.53 8.91
C PHE A 93 -8.22 9.06 9.87
N LEU A 94 -6.97 9.28 9.51
CA LEU A 94 -5.83 9.07 10.40
C LEU A 94 -5.45 10.41 11.03
N GLU A 95 -5.45 10.46 12.36
CA GLU A 95 -4.95 11.60 13.12
C GLU A 95 -3.67 11.23 13.85
N LEU A 96 -2.60 11.98 13.55
CA LEU A 96 -1.32 11.86 14.23
C LEU A 96 -1.08 13.10 15.08
N THR A 97 -0.89 12.87 16.38
CA THR A 97 -0.49 13.88 17.37
C THR A 97 0.89 13.55 17.91
N LYS A 98 1.71 14.58 18.14
CA LYS A 98 3.01 14.39 18.78
C LYS A 98 2.76 14.08 20.26
N ALA A 99 3.33 12.99 20.77
CA ALA A 99 3.33 12.75 22.20
C ALA A 99 4.11 13.88 22.90
N GLU A 100 3.45 14.61 23.78
CA GLU A 100 4.14 15.54 24.67
C GLU A 100 4.85 14.70 25.73
N SER A 101 6.17 14.62 25.63
CA SER A 101 7.01 14.09 26.69
C SER A 101 6.87 15.02 27.90
N LEU A 102 6.00 14.66 28.84
CA LEU A 102 6.24 15.07 30.23
C LEU A 102 7.58 14.43 30.59
N GLY A 103 8.63 15.26 30.65
CA GLY A 103 9.99 14.79 30.91
C GLY A 103 9.99 13.87 32.12
N VAL A 104 10.58 12.68 31.94
CA VAL A 104 10.98 11.82 33.06
C VAL A 104 12.05 12.51 33.90
#